data_AF-A1SCC8-F1
#
_entry.id   AF-A1SCC8-F1
#
_cell.length_a   1.000
_cell.length_b   1.000
_cell.length_c   1.000
_cell.angle_alpha   90.00
_cell.angle_beta   90.00
_cell.angle_gamma   90.00
#
_symmetry.space_group_name_H-M   'P 1'
#
loop_
_entity.id
_entity.type
_entity.pdbx_description
1 polymer ?
#
loop_
_entity_poly.entity_id
_entity_poly.type
_entity_poly.pdbx_seq_one_letter_code
_entity_poly.pdbx_strand_id
1 'polypeptide(L)'
;MLRTQEQLDQGALHVAFAIDMACSLVPLTDDSSLPTAASIACLESYHSHMRTLVEFLLHDRQKRDIHRHDYLPGWDPEVGLEGARLEELWSDASQNVSHLSWKRVPDANGVVVLTNVAPANLALLAGLMLAIVESFTRELESTGHPNRVQFRAALDLGHQRMSGKRPGE
;
A
#
# COMPACT_ATOMS: atom_id res chain seq x y z
N MET A 1 10.25 -14.18 17.86
CA MET A 1 11.36 -14.86 17.17
C MET A 1 12.01 -13.82 16.29
N LEU A 2 13.32 -13.61 16.43
CA LEU A 2 14.04 -12.66 15.58
C LEU A 2 14.15 -13.25 14.17
N ARG A 3 13.91 -12.44 13.14
CA ARG A 3 14.07 -12.83 11.75
C ARG A 3 15.56 -12.90 11.39
N THR A 4 15.94 -13.80 10.49
CA THR A 4 17.30 -13.80 9.93
C THR A 4 17.45 -12.63 8.94
N GLN A 5 18.69 -12.22 8.63
CA GLN A 5 18.92 -11.16 7.64
C GLN A 5 18.33 -11.54 6.27
N GLU A 6 18.48 -12.79 5.84
CA GLU A 6 17.88 -13.28 4.59
C GLU A 6 16.35 -13.12 4.59
N GLN A 7 15.68 -13.44 5.70
CA GLN A 7 14.24 -13.23 5.84
C GLN A 7 13.85 -11.75 5.77
N LEU A 8 14.66 -10.87 6.36
CA LEU A 8 14.44 -9.42 6.29
C LEU A 8 14.63 -8.89 4.87
N ASP A 9 15.63 -9.38 4.14
CA ASP A 9 15.89 -9.02 2.74
C ASP A 9 14.72 -9.42 1.84
N GLN A 10 14.24 -10.66 1.95
CA GLN A 10 13.06 -11.11 1.20
C GLN A 10 11.80 -10.35 1.61
N GLY A 11 11.62 -10.10 2.90
CA GLY A 11 10.50 -9.30 3.39
C GLY A 11 10.52 -7.87 2.83
N ALA A 12 11.70 -7.24 2.74
CA ALA A 12 11.84 -5.89 2.24
C ALA A 12 11.50 -5.81 0.74
N LEU A 13 11.89 -6.83 -0.04
CA LEU A 13 11.50 -6.95 -1.45
C LEU A 13 9.98 -7.12 -1.61
N HIS A 14 9.35 -7.90 -0.74
CA HIS A 14 7.88 -8.05 -0.74
C HIS A 14 7.16 -6.73 -0.41
N VAL A 15 7.66 -5.97 0.57
CA VAL A 15 7.08 -4.66 0.90
C VAL A 15 7.32 -3.66 -0.24
N ALA A 16 8.51 -3.65 -0.84
CA ALA A 16 8.83 -2.83 -2.00
C ALA A 16 7.90 -3.11 -3.20
N PHE A 17 7.62 -4.38 -3.46
CA PHE A 17 6.65 -4.78 -4.48
C PHE A 17 5.25 -4.23 -4.19
N ALA A 18 4.78 -4.32 -2.95
CA ALA A 18 3.48 -3.77 -2.57
C ALA A 18 3.42 -2.24 -2.76
N ILE A 19 4.50 -1.51 -2.45
CA ILE A 19 4.61 -0.06 -2.70
C ILE A 19 4.49 0.25 -4.20
N ASP A 20 5.23 -0.47 -5.06
CA ASP A 20 5.16 -0.28 -6.51
C ASP A 20 3.75 -0.57 -7.04
N MET A 21 3.12 -1.68 -6.64
CA MET A 21 1.76 -2.00 -7.06
C MET A 21 0.74 -0.94 -6.62
N ALA A 22 0.85 -0.44 -5.38
CA ALA A 22 -0.01 0.62 -4.87
C ALA A 22 0.09 1.93 -5.68
N CYS A 23 1.26 2.22 -6.26
CA CYS A 23 1.45 3.43 -7.07
C CYS A 23 1.14 3.20 -8.56
N SER A 24 1.61 2.08 -9.11
CA SER A 24 1.56 1.76 -10.55
C SER A 24 0.15 1.41 -11.03
N LEU A 25 -0.71 0.88 -10.16
CA LEU A 25 -2.07 0.46 -10.56
C LEU A 25 -3.05 1.62 -10.69
N VAL A 26 -2.81 2.76 -10.01
CA VAL A 26 -3.72 3.91 -9.99
C VAL A 26 -4.20 4.31 -11.40
N PRO A 27 -3.32 4.59 -12.39
CA PRO A 27 -3.77 4.99 -13.72
C PRO A 27 -4.52 3.87 -14.47
N LEU A 28 -4.28 2.60 -14.14
CA LEU A 28 -4.91 1.46 -14.81
C LEU A 28 -6.35 1.20 -14.33
N THR A 29 -6.75 1.78 -13.20
CA THR A 29 -8.11 1.60 -12.65
C THR A 29 -9.20 2.28 -13.48
N ASP A 30 -8.84 3.25 -14.33
CA ASP A 30 -9.76 4.02 -15.19
C ASP A 30 -9.22 4.15 -16.63
N ASP A 31 -8.29 3.28 -17.02
CA ASP A 31 -7.79 3.24 -18.38
C ASP A 31 -8.84 2.65 -19.32
N SER A 32 -9.48 3.52 -20.11
CA SER A 32 -10.51 3.13 -21.09
C SER A 32 -10.02 2.19 -22.21
N SER A 33 -8.70 2.04 -22.37
CA SER A 33 -8.12 1.09 -23.34
C SER A 33 -8.09 -0.35 -22.81
N LEU A 34 -8.24 -0.54 -21.51
CA LEU A 34 -8.30 -1.85 -20.88
C LEU A 34 -9.72 -2.42 -20.90
N PRO A 35 -9.88 -3.76 -21.00
CA PRO A 35 -11.16 -4.40 -20.72
C PRO A 35 -11.62 -4.06 -19.30
N THR A 36 -12.93 -3.83 -19.10
CA THR A 36 -13.50 -3.50 -17.77
C THR A 36 -13.06 -4.48 -16.67
N ALA A 37 -12.97 -5.78 -16.99
CA ALA A 37 -12.50 -6.79 -16.04
C ALA A 37 -11.05 -6.56 -15.58
N ALA A 38 -10.17 -6.05 -16.46
CA ALA A 38 -8.80 -5.73 -16.12
C ALA A 38 -8.71 -4.49 -15.23
N SER A 39 -9.49 -3.44 -15.50
CA SER A 39 -9.57 -2.25 -14.62
C SER A 39 -10.09 -2.60 -13.22
N ILE A 40 -11.11 -3.47 -13.13
CA ILE A 40 -11.61 -4.01 -11.86
C ILE A 40 -10.51 -4.80 -11.13
N ALA A 41 -9.79 -5.68 -11.84
CA ALA A 41 -8.70 -6.44 -11.24
C ALA A 41 -7.56 -5.54 -10.73
N CYS A 42 -7.23 -4.46 -11.45
CA CYS A 42 -6.26 -3.46 -11.01
C CYS A 42 -6.74 -2.75 -9.73
N LEU A 43 -8.01 -2.38 -9.66
CA LEU A 43 -8.58 -1.76 -8.46
C LEU A 43 -8.56 -2.71 -7.25
N GLU A 44 -8.96 -3.97 -7.43
CA GLU A 44 -8.92 -4.96 -6.35
C GLU A 44 -7.49 -5.25 -5.87
N SER A 45 -6.53 -5.32 -6.80
CA SER A 45 -5.12 -5.48 -6.48
C SER A 45 -4.56 -4.26 -5.74
N TYR A 46 -4.90 -3.04 -6.17
CA TYR A 46 -4.55 -1.80 -5.48
C TYR A 46 -5.03 -1.82 -4.03
N HIS A 47 -6.31 -2.12 -3.81
CA HIS A 47 -6.87 -2.17 -2.46
C HIS A 47 -6.21 -3.24 -1.58
N SER A 48 -5.90 -4.40 -2.17
CA SER A 48 -5.20 -5.47 -1.46
C SER A 48 -3.81 -5.04 -1.01
N HIS A 49 -3.03 -4.40 -1.90
CA HIS A 49 -1.69 -3.92 -1.56
C HIS A 49 -1.73 -2.76 -0.55
N MET A 50 -2.60 -1.78 -0.74
CA MET A 50 -2.80 -0.69 0.22
C MET A 50 -3.18 -1.22 1.60
N ARG A 51 -4.09 -2.20 1.68
CA ARG A 51 -4.46 -2.84 2.94
C ARG A 51 -3.24 -3.47 3.62
N THR A 52 -2.46 -4.27 2.90
CA THR A 52 -1.27 -4.92 3.48
C THR A 52 -0.19 -3.93 3.91
N LEU A 53 -0.05 -2.79 3.21
CA LEU A 53 0.88 -1.74 3.60
C LEU A 53 0.43 -1.01 4.86
N VAL A 54 -0.86 -0.74 5.00
CA VAL A 54 -1.42 -0.18 6.24
C VAL A 54 -1.24 -1.15 7.41
N GLU A 55 -1.47 -2.45 7.20
CA GLU A 55 -1.21 -3.47 8.22
C GLU A 55 0.26 -3.52 8.64
N PHE A 56 1.19 -3.40 7.69
CA PHE A 56 2.63 -3.34 7.95
C PHE A 56 3.04 -2.08 8.75
N LEU A 57 2.49 -0.91 8.38
CA LEU A 57 2.91 0.40 8.89
C LEU A 57 2.19 0.84 10.17
N LEU A 58 0.90 0.56 10.32
CA LEU A 58 0.05 1.19 11.33
C LEU A 58 -0.49 0.20 12.36
N HIS A 59 -0.74 -1.05 11.97
CA HIS A 59 -1.46 -1.99 12.84
C HIS A 59 -0.57 -2.70 13.85
N ASP A 60 -1.21 -3.36 14.81
CA ASP A 60 -0.52 -4.21 15.76
C ASP A 60 0.08 -5.44 15.09
N ARG A 61 1.28 -5.78 15.56
CA ARG A 61 2.05 -6.91 15.03
C ARG A 61 1.30 -8.24 15.19
N GLN A 62 1.12 -8.92 14.07
CA GLN A 62 0.80 -10.34 14.03
C GLN A 62 2.07 -11.18 13.82
N LYS A 63 2.30 -12.22 14.63
CA LYS A 63 3.59 -12.96 14.65
C LYS A 63 3.95 -13.61 13.32
N ARG A 64 2.95 -13.93 12.49
CA ARG A 64 3.13 -14.62 11.21
C ARG A 64 3.49 -13.67 10.07
N ASP A 65 3.19 -12.39 10.22
CA ASP A 65 3.27 -11.41 9.15
C ASP A 65 4.64 -10.70 9.14
N ILE A 66 4.96 -10.05 8.01
CA ILE A 66 6.08 -9.10 7.89
C ILE A 66 5.61 -7.79 8.53
N HIS A 67 6.43 -7.18 9.38
CA HIS A 67 6.01 -6.00 10.15
C HIS A 67 7.11 -4.94 10.24
N ARG A 68 6.75 -3.66 10.39
CA ARG A 68 7.73 -2.56 10.56
C ARG A 68 8.74 -2.83 11.67
N HIS A 69 8.28 -3.42 12.78
CA HIS A 69 9.12 -3.77 13.93
C HIS A 69 10.06 -4.96 13.70
N ASP A 70 9.96 -5.65 12.56
CA ASP A 70 11.02 -6.59 12.14
C ASP A 70 12.31 -5.85 11.72
N TYR A 71 12.19 -4.59 11.29
CA TYR A 71 13.30 -3.76 10.84
C TYR A 71 13.69 -2.69 11.86
N LEU A 72 12.70 -2.08 12.52
CA LEU A 72 12.91 -1.03 13.51
C LEU A 72 12.11 -1.34 14.79
N PRO A 73 12.68 -2.08 15.75
CA PRO A 73 12.02 -2.37 17.02
C PRO A 73 11.67 -1.09 17.77
N GLY A 74 10.38 -0.86 18.02
CA GLY A 74 9.89 0.32 18.75
C GLY A 74 9.67 1.57 17.90
N TRP A 75 9.84 1.50 16.59
CA TRP A 75 9.40 2.58 15.70
C TRP A 75 7.90 2.51 15.49
N ASP A 76 7.22 3.61 15.75
CA ASP A 76 5.82 3.82 15.39
C ASP A 76 5.70 5.16 14.66
N PRO A 77 4.88 5.24 13.61
CA PRO A 77 4.72 6.47 12.86
C PRO A 77 4.03 7.54 13.72
N GLU A 78 4.44 8.79 13.55
CA GLU A 78 3.66 9.93 14.03
C GLU A 78 2.37 10.01 13.22
N VAL A 79 1.30 9.38 13.74
CA VAL A 79 0.00 9.33 13.07
C VAL A 79 -0.77 10.64 13.28
N GLY A 80 -0.61 11.55 12.32
CA GLY A 80 -1.46 12.73 12.15
C GLY A 80 -2.76 12.40 11.39
N LEU A 81 -3.32 13.40 10.70
CA LEU A 81 -4.51 13.24 9.84
C LEU A 81 -4.29 12.21 8.73
N GLU A 82 -3.05 12.05 8.28
CA GLU A 82 -2.63 11.13 7.22
C GLU A 82 -2.83 9.66 7.65
N GLY A 83 -2.41 9.31 8.86
CA GLY A 83 -2.59 7.97 9.42
C GLY A 83 -4.07 7.62 9.58
N ALA A 84 -4.87 8.55 10.10
CA ALA A 84 -6.32 8.35 10.27
C ALA A 84 -7.04 8.10 8.92
N ARG A 85 -6.64 8.81 7.85
CA ARG A 85 -7.18 8.59 6.50
C ARG A 85 -6.80 7.23 5.92
N LEU A 86 -5.58 6.77 6.18
CA LEU A 86 -5.14 5.44 5.75
C LEU A 86 -5.84 4.32 6.53
N GLU A 87 -6.16 4.52 7.80
CA GLU A 87 -6.98 3.59 8.59
C GLU A 87 -8.43 3.51 8.08
N GLU A 88 -9.04 4.65 7.74
CA GLU A 88 -10.36 4.69 7.11
C GLU A 88 -10.33 3.95 5.76
N LEU A 89 -9.30 4.19 4.94
CA LEU A 89 -9.08 3.44 3.71
C LEU A 89 -8.90 1.95 3.97
N TRP A 90 -8.14 1.54 4.99
CA TRP A 90 -7.97 0.11 5.28
C TRP A 90 -9.34 -0.54 5.54
N SER A 91 -10.20 0.13 6.31
CA SER A 91 -11.57 -0.33 6.55
C SER A 91 -12.36 -0.44 5.25
N ASP A 92 -12.32 0.61 4.42
CA ASP A 92 -13.04 0.65 3.15
C ASP A 92 -12.49 -0.34 2.12
N ALA A 93 -11.19 -0.41 1.91
CA ALA A 93 -10.51 -1.37 1.04
C ALA A 93 -10.92 -2.80 1.39
N SER A 94 -11.00 -3.11 2.69
CA SER A 94 -11.47 -4.39 3.20
C SER A 94 -12.93 -4.68 2.83
N GLN A 95 -13.74 -3.65 2.61
CA GLN A 95 -15.10 -3.79 2.12
C GLN A 95 -15.19 -3.90 0.59
N ASN A 96 -14.19 -3.42 -0.15
CA ASN A 96 -14.21 -3.35 -1.61
C ASN A 96 -13.43 -4.48 -2.29
N VAL A 97 -12.76 -5.38 -1.57
CA VAL A 97 -12.17 -6.60 -2.14
C VAL A 97 -13.21 -7.72 -2.15
N SER A 98 -13.37 -8.38 -3.29
CA SER A 98 -14.47 -9.28 -3.67
C SER A 98 -14.78 -10.40 -2.66
N HIS A 99 -13.80 -10.85 -1.90
CA HIS A 99 -13.92 -11.96 -0.94
C HIS A 99 -13.71 -11.54 0.52
N LEU A 100 -13.57 -10.24 0.80
CA LEU A 100 -13.34 -9.72 2.15
C LEU A 100 -14.60 -9.13 2.79
N SER A 101 -15.68 -8.92 2.02
CA SER A 101 -16.92 -8.35 2.56
C SER A 101 -18.20 -8.76 1.83
N TRP A 102 -19.27 -8.86 2.62
CA TRP A 102 -20.65 -8.99 2.13
C TRP A 102 -21.18 -7.72 1.46
N LYS A 103 -20.56 -6.55 1.66
CA LYS A 103 -21.02 -5.28 1.05
C LYS A 103 -21.00 -5.29 -0.49
N ARG A 104 -20.20 -6.18 -1.09
CA ARG A 104 -20.17 -6.37 -2.55
C ARG A 104 -21.16 -7.40 -3.08
N VAL A 105 -21.85 -8.11 -2.19
CA VAL A 105 -22.97 -8.96 -2.60
C VAL A 105 -24.14 -8.03 -2.94
N PRO A 106 -24.70 -8.11 -4.16
CA PRO A 106 -25.83 -7.30 -4.53
C PRO A 106 -26.96 -7.45 -3.53
N ASP A 107 -27.62 -6.35 -3.19
CA ASP A 107 -28.82 -6.40 -2.35
C ASP A 107 -29.99 -7.06 -3.12
N ALA A 108 -31.16 -7.15 -2.48
CA ALA A 108 -32.36 -7.72 -3.10
C ALA A 108 -32.78 -7.02 -4.42
N ASN A 109 -32.27 -5.82 -4.70
CA ASN A 109 -32.53 -5.04 -5.91
C ASN A 109 -31.41 -5.16 -6.95
N GLY A 110 -30.37 -5.95 -6.68
CA GLY A 110 -29.22 -6.12 -7.57
C GLY A 110 -28.24 -4.95 -7.55
N VAL A 111 -28.34 -4.04 -6.56
CA VAL A 111 -27.45 -2.87 -6.47
C VAL A 111 -26.20 -3.23 -5.67
N VAL A 112 -25.03 -2.91 -6.21
CA VAL A 112 -23.74 -2.97 -5.51
C VAL A 112 -23.27 -1.54 -5.25
N VAL A 113 -23.10 -1.18 -3.98
CA VAL A 113 -22.50 0.11 -3.61
C VAL A 113 -20.99 -0.05 -3.69
N LEU A 114 -20.39 0.37 -4.80
CA LEU A 114 -18.94 0.53 -4.89
C LEU A 114 -18.56 1.88 -4.28
N THR A 115 -17.48 1.89 -3.49
CA THR A 115 -16.97 3.11 -2.87
C THR A 115 -16.39 4.03 -3.95
N ASN A 116 -16.12 5.29 -3.64
CA ASN A 116 -15.62 6.25 -4.63
C ASN A 116 -14.20 5.88 -5.12
N VAL A 117 -14.13 5.13 -6.21
CA VAL A 117 -12.93 4.54 -6.85
C VAL A 117 -12.26 5.49 -7.85
N ALA A 118 -12.56 6.79 -7.80
CA ALA A 118 -11.96 7.75 -8.70
C ALA A 118 -10.42 7.72 -8.59
N PRO A 119 -9.67 7.63 -9.71
CA PRO A 119 -8.21 7.55 -9.68
C PRO A 119 -7.52 8.65 -8.88
N ALA A 120 -8.08 9.87 -8.88
CA ALA A 120 -7.56 10.99 -8.10
C ALA A 120 -7.57 10.71 -6.58
N ASN A 121 -8.60 10.02 -6.08
CA ASN A 121 -8.64 9.61 -4.67
C ASN A 121 -7.61 8.51 -4.39
N LEU A 122 -7.49 7.53 -5.28
CA LEU A 122 -6.48 6.47 -5.15
C LEU A 122 -5.05 7.05 -5.16
N ALA A 123 -4.81 8.07 -6.00
CA ALA A 123 -3.55 8.79 -6.06
C ALA A 123 -3.23 9.53 -4.75
N LEU A 124 -4.22 10.24 -4.19
CA LEU A 124 -4.08 10.91 -2.90
C LEU A 124 -3.66 9.92 -1.82
N LEU A 125 -4.34 8.77 -1.75
CA LEU A 125 -4.11 7.74 -0.75
C LEU A 125 -2.74 7.08 -0.91
N ALA A 126 -2.31 6.80 -2.15
CA ALA A 126 -0.96 6.33 -2.42
C ALA A 126 0.10 7.35 -1.96
N GLY A 127 -0.15 8.64 -2.18
CA GLY A 127 0.72 9.72 -1.68
C GLY A 127 0.82 9.77 -0.16
N LEU A 128 -0.30 9.61 0.56
CA LEU A 128 -0.31 9.52 2.02
C LEU A 128 0.49 8.31 2.51
N MET A 129 0.34 7.15 1.86
CA MET A 129 1.12 5.96 2.17
C MET A 129 2.62 6.19 1.95
N LEU A 130 3.01 6.80 0.84
CA LEU A 130 4.42 7.13 0.55
C LEU A 130 5.01 8.07 1.61
N ALA A 131 4.25 9.02 2.15
CA ALA A 131 4.74 9.90 3.22
C ALA A 131 5.10 9.12 4.51
N ILE A 132 4.29 8.12 4.88
CA ILE A 132 4.59 7.27 6.04
C ILE A 132 5.77 6.34 5.75
N VAL A 133 5.83 5.76 4.54
CA VAL A 133 6.99 4.96 4.09
C VAL A 133 8.27 5.82 4.07
N GLU A 134 8.18 7.09 3.70
CA GLU A 134 9.32 8.01 3.74
C GLU A 134 9.81 8.21 5.17
N SER A 135 8.91 8.46 6.12
CA SER A 135 9.28 8.56 7.54
C SER A 135 9.96 7.29 8.04
N PHE A 136 9.43 6.12 7.70
CA PHE A 136 10.02 4.82 8.04
C PHE A 136 11.41 4.64 7.41
N THR A 137 11.54 5.00 6.13
CA THR A 137 12.80 4.89 5.37
C THR A 137 13.87 5.80 5.95
N ARG A 138 13.53 7.03 6.34
CA ARG A 138 14.47 7.95 7.01
C ARG A 138 14.98 7.38 8.33
N GLU A 139 14.11 6.72 9.10
CA GLU A 139 14.54 6.07 10.35
C GLU A 139 15.50 4.90 10.07
N LEU A 140 15.22 4.07 9.04
CA LEU A 140 16.14 3.01 8.60
C LEU A 140 17.50 3.55 8.17
N GLU A 141 17.51 4.70 7.49
CA GLU A 141 18.74 5.37 7.08
C GLU A 141 19.53 5.89 8.28
N SER A 142 18.85 6.52 9.24
CA SER A 142 19.48 7.07 10.45
C SER A 142 20.15 6.00 11.32
N THR A 143 19.58 4.80 11.35
CA THR A 143 20.09 3.65 12.11
C THR A 143 21.11 2.83 11.31
N GLY A 144 21.32 3.15 10.02
CA GLY A 144 22.21 2.40 9.14
C GLY A 144 21.70 0.99 8.82
N HIS A 145 20.39 0.75 8.93
CA HIS A 145 19.80 -0.58 8.75
C HIS A 145 20.16 -1.16 7.36
N PRO A 146 20.50 -2.46 7.24
CA PRO A 146 20.89 -3.07 5.97
C PRO A 146 19.86 -2.88 4.86
N ASN A 147 18.56 -2.96 5.19
CA ASN A 147 17.47 -2.86 4.21
C ASN A 147 17.09 -1.43 3.78
N ARG A 148 17.79 -0.39 4.26
CA ARG A 148 17.46 1.01 3.91
C ARG A 148 17.46 1.28 2.40
N VAL A 149 18.33 0.58 1.65
CA VAL A 149 18.49 0.76 0.20
C VAL A 149 17.25 0.29 -0.55
N GLN A 150 16.68 -0.86 -0.15
CA GLN A 150 15.48 -1.42 -0.77
C GLN A 150 14.26 -0.51 -0.54
N PHE A 151 14.08 -0.03 0.70
CA PHE A 151 12.99 0.89 1.03
C PHE A 151 13.12 2.23 0.32
N ARG A 152 14.34 2.80 0.24
CA ARG A 152 14.61 4.02 -0.53
C ARG A 152 14.29 3.85 -2.01
N ALA A 153 14.78 2.78 -2.63
CA ALA A 153 14.52 2.52 -4.04
C ALA A 153 13.02 2.33 -4.32
N ALA A 154 12.29 1.66 -3.43
CA ALA A 154 10.84 1.50 -3.56
C ALA A 154 10.09 2.84 -3.43
N LEU A 155 10.50 3.69 -2.50
CA LEU A 155 9.92 5.02 -2.30
C LEU A 155 10.16 5.92 -3.52
N ASP A 156 11.39 5.95 -4.03
CA ASP A 156 11.76 6.76 -5.20
C ASP A 156 10.98 6.31 -6.44
N LEU A 157 10.85 4.99 -6.65
CA LEU A 157 10.02 4.43 -7.70
C LEU A 157 8.55 4.80 -7.52
N GLY A 158 8.01 4.68 -6.31
CA GLY A 158 6.64 5.09 -6.00
C GLY A 158 6.36 6.55 -6.36
N HIS A 159 7.22 7.47 -5.94
CA HIS A 159 7.12 8.90 -6.33
C HIS A 159 7.19 9.11 -7.83
N GLN A 160 8.07 8.39 -8.52
CA GLN A 160 8.17 8.45 -9.97
C GLN A 160 6.85 8.06 -10.63
N ARG A 161 6.25 6.92 -10.24
CA ARG A 161 4.95 6.46 -10.75
C ARG A 161 3.85 7.49 -10.54
N MET A 162 3.82 8.08 -9.34
CA MET A 162 2.81 9.07 -8.97
C MET A 162 2.98 10.42 -9.69
N SER A 163 4.21 10.76 -10.10
CA SER A 163 4.50 12.01 -10.82
C SER A 163 4.18 11.94 -12.33
N GLY A 164 3.89 10.76 -12.87
CA GLY A 164 3.69 10.55 -14.31
C GLY A 164 4.96 10.67 -15.15
N LYS A 165 6.13 10.92 -14.54
CA LYS A 165 7.42 10.95 -15.25
C LYS A 165 7.89 9.54 -15.55
N ARG A 166 8.13 9.23 -16.83
CA ARG A 166 8.73 7.94 -17.20
C ARG A 166 10.19 7.89 -16.76
N PRO A 167 10.75 6.70 -16.49
CA PRO A 167 12.20 6.55 -16.28
C PRO A 167 12.96 6.97 -17.53
N GLY A 168 13.73 8.06 -17.44
CA GLY A 168 14.60 8.55 -18.50
C GLY A 168 14.09 9.77 -19.29
N GLU A 169 13.02 10.43 -18.85
CA GLU A 169 12.58 11.75 -19.36
C GLU A 169 13.01 12.91 -18.46
#